data_AF-A0A497HZG3-F1
#
_entry.id   AF-A0A497HZG3-F1
#
_cell.length_a   1.000
_cell.length_b   1.000
_cell.length_c   1.000
_cell.angle_alpha   90.00
_cell.angle_beta   90.00
_cell.angle_gamma   90.00
#
_symmetry.space_group_name_H-M   'P 1'
#
loop_
_entity.id
_entity.type
_entity.pdbx_description
1 polymer ?
#
loop_
_entity_poly.entity_id
_entity_poly.type
_entity_poly.pdbx_seq_one_letter_code
_entity_poly.pdbx_strand_id
1 'polypeptide(L)'
;MNSASTVVIPILKNRYQSISGYKFSSGEARWIGALYTPVETFTDSGVINGHITKLAPYGAHTVDVFNILDKSRLEEILGLYGVNKTLYPQEDSLYKIFHSLAYYPKNINKTSINQAKIFSLYIYHKLQDIIREMIFQIFSFLNLDPEEIPIITCGIGKDLILKNGLRNFNVHDISSYLSFPLWVYVEAFGSALALLEKIENKHINIAEVTINEESIKKNQGSGTVQF
;
A
#
# COMPACT_ATOMS: atom_id res chain seq x y z
N MET A 1 -4.23 -1.18 1.31
CA MET A 1 -3.37 -0.33 2.17
C MET A 1 -3.41 1.09 1.64
N ASN A 2 -3.88 2.03 2.45
CA ASN A 2 -3.94 3.45 2.09
C ASN A 2 -2.74 4.22 2.66
N SER A 3 -2.83 5.55 2.73
CA SER A 3 -1.74 6.41 3.22
C SER A 3 -1.45 6.28 4.72
N ALA A 4 -2.42 5.90 5.55
CA ALA A 4 -2.32 5.90 7.02
C ALA A 4 -2.66 4.56 7.70
N SER A 5 -3.32 3.64 7.01
CA SER A 5 -3.74 2.34 7.56
C SER A 5 -3.71 1.21 6.54
N THR A 6 -3.67 -0.01 7.09
CA THR A 6 -3.77 -1.26 6.36
C THR A 6 -4.93 -2.05 6.93
N VAL A 7 -5.79 -2.51 6.02
CA VAL A 7 -6.92 -3.37 6.33
C VAL A 7 -6.78 -4.62 5.47
N VAL A 8 -7.05 -5.78 6.06
CA VAL A 8 -7.12 -7.06 5.38
C VAL A 8 -8.52 -7.62 5.60
N ILE A 9 -9.19 -7.93 4.49
CA ILE A 9 -10.59 -8.33 4.47
C ILE A 9 -10.66 -9.79 4.01
N PRO A 10 -10.79 -10.75 4.94
CA PRO A 10 -11.05 -12.15 4.57
C PRO A 10 -12.44 -12.30 3.92
N ILE A 11 -12.48 -12.88 2.73
CA ILE A 11 -13.72 -13.17 1.99
C ILE A 11 -13.84 -14.68 1.83
N LEU A 12 -14.86 -15.28 2.43
CA LEU A 12 -15.18 -16.70 2.32
C LEU A 12 -16.61 -16.86 1.79
N LYS A 13 -16.80 -17.75 0.81
CA LYS A 13 -18.12 -17.98 0.18
C LYS A 13 -18.82 -16.67 -0.24
N ASN A 14 -18.05 -15.76 -0.86
CA ASN A 14 -18.49 -14.44 -1.32
C ASN A 14 -19.01 -13.51 -0.22
N ARG A 15 -18.60 -13.72 1.03
CA ARG A 15 -18.96 -12.86 2.15
C ARG A 15 -17.74 -12.50 2.96
N TYR A 16 -17.72 -11.27 3.48
CA TYR A 16 -16.74 -10.88 4.48
C TYR A 16 -16.93 -11.75 5.74
N GLN A 17 -15.84 -12.37 6.18
CA GLN A 17 -15.82 -13.21 7.38
C GLN A 17 -15.02 -12.51 8.48
N SER A 18 -15.70 -11.79 9.37
CA SER A 18 -15.00 -11.15 10.49
C SER A 18 -14.31 -12.18 11.39
N ILE A 19 -13.08 -11.86 11.79
CA ILE A 19 -12.26 -12.72 12.66
C ILE A 19 -12.55 -12.44 14.13
N SER A 20 -12.78 -11.19 14.51
CA SER A 20 -13.13 -10.86 15.89
C SER A 20 -13.91 -9.55 16.01
N GLY A 21 -14.51 -9.33 17.19
CA GLY A 21 -15.02 -8.00 17.57
C GLY A 21 -13.92 -6.93 17.72
N TYR A 22 -12.65 -7.31 17.72
CA TYR A 22 -11.48 -6.45 17.93
C TYR A 22 -10.53 -6.46 16.72
N LYS A 23 -10.94 -5.82 15.64
CA LYS A 23 -10.24 -5.78 14.33
C LYS A 23 -8.74 -5.43 14.40
N PHE A 24 -8.33 -4.62 15.38
CA PHE A 24 -6.94 -4.17 15.53
C PHE A 24 -6.01 -5.18 16.20
N SER A 25 -6.56 -6.25 16.79
CA SER A 25 -5.81 -7.35 17.41
C SER A 25 -5.85 -8.65 16.59
N SER A 26 -6.70 -8.71 15.56
CA SER A 26 -6.92 -9.91 14.73
C SER A 26 -6.13 -9.94 13.42
N GLY A 27 -5.29 -8.94 13.16
CA GLY A 27 -4.64 -8.76 11.86
C GLY A 27 -5.53 -8.12 10.79
N GLU A 28 -6.83 -7.93 11.04
CA GLU A 28 -7.77 -7.31 10.09
C GLU A 28 -7.49 -5.83 9.86
N ALA A 29 -6.95 -5.11 10.85
CA ALA A 29 -6.60 -3.70 10.71
C ALA A 29 -5.36 -3.33 11.53
N ARG A 30 -4.51 -2.47 10.98
CA ARG A 30 -3.44 -1.78 11.72
C ARG A 30 -3.34 -0.32 11.27
N TRP A 31 -2.99 0.58 12.19
CA TRP A 31 -2.69 2.00 11.91
C TRP A 31 -1.30 2.16 11.29
N ILE A 32 -1.11 1.45 10.18
CA ILE A 32 0.13 1.37 9.42
C ILE A 32 -0.22 1.53 7.95
N GLY A 33 0.15 2.65 7.37
CA GLY A 33 -0.10 3.02 5.98
C GLY A 33 1.19 3.31 5.23
N ALA A 34 1.05 3.64 3.96
CA ALA A 34 2.20 3.79 3.08
C ALA A 34 2.91 5.14 3.21
N LEU A 35 2.22 6.20 3.67
CA LEU A 35 2.79 7.55 3.66
C LEU A 35 3.06 8.11 5.05
N TYR A 36 2.10 7.97 5.95
CA TYR A 36 2.05 8.77 7.18
C TYR A 36 2.31 7.98 8.45
N THR A 37 2.88 6.79 8.36
CA THR A 37 3.17 6.01 9.58
C THR A 37 4.54 6.39 10.13
N PRO A 38 4.62 6.87 11.38
CA PRO A 38 5.90 7.18 12.02
C PRO A 38 6.77 5.92 12.12
N VAL A 39 8.07 6.04 11.84
CA VAL A 39 8.98 4.89 11.76
C VAL A 39 9.13 4.14 13.09
N GLU A 40 8.99 4.82 14.21
CA GLU A 40 9.02 4.25 15.56
C GLU A 40 7.85 3.29 15.84
N THR A 41 6.79 3.34 15.02
CA THR A 41 5.67 2.39 15.08
C THR A 41 6.12 0.97 14.73
N PHE A 42 7.18 0.82 13.94
CA PHE A 42 7.66 -0.48 13.45
C PHE A 42 8.71 -1.12 14.36
N THR A 43 9.43 -0.30 15.11
CA THR A 43 10.61 -0.69 15.89
C THR A 43 10.97 0.45 16.84
N ASP A 44 11.42 0.12 18.04
CA ASP A 44 11.91 1.10 19.03
C ASP A 44 13.37 1.51 18.77
N SER A 45 14.02 0.81 17.84
CA SER A 45 15.46 0.89 17.59
C SER A 45 15.79 0.84 16.10
N GLY A 46 16.92 1.45 15.74
CA GLY A 46 17.44 1.56 14.38
C GLY A 46 18.92 1.22 14.28
N VAL A 47 19.37 0.90 13.07
CA VAL A 47 20.78 0.58 12.80
C VAL A 47 21.48 1.80 12.21
N ILE A 48 22.61 2.18 12.80
CA ILE A 48 23.50 3.22 12.26
C ILE A 48 24.96 2.88 12.55
N ASN A 49 25.82 2.96 11.54
CA ASN A 49 27.25 2.65 11.63
C ASN A 49 27.53 1.27 12.27
N GLY A 50 26.65 0.29 12.05
CA GLY A 50 26.75 -1.05 12.63
C GLY A 50 26.29 -1.18 14.09
N HIS A 51 25.79 -0.10 14.70
CA HIS A 51 25.26 -0.10 16.06
C HIS A 51 23.74 0.02 16.07
N ILE A 52 23.12 -0.54 17.11
CA ILE A 52 21.69 -0.35 17.39
C ILE A 52 21.53 0.89 18.28
N THR A 53 20.71 1.83 17.86
CA THR A 53 20.34 3.04 18.62
C THR A 53 18.84 3.08 18.87
N LYS A 54 18.40 3.69 19.96
CA LYS A 54 16.97 3.97 20.18
C LYS A 54 16.51 5.06 19.23
N LEU A 55 15.29 4.93 18.72
CA LEU A 55 14.70 5.94 17.88
C LEU A 55 14.16 7.11 18.71
N ALA A 56 14.38 8.33 18.22
CA ALA A 56 13.66 9.49 18.68
C ALA A 56 12.22 9.45 18.15
N PRO A 57 11.22 9.84 18.95
CA PRO A 57 9.82 9.85 18.52
C PRO A 57 9.55 10.95 17.48
N TYR A 58 8.58 10.73 16.59
CA TYR A 58 8.01 11.71 15.66
C TYR A 58 8.98 12.36 14.65
N GLY A 59 10.02 11.65 14.19
CA GLY A 59 10.96 12.17 13.20
C GLY A 59 10.54 11.92 11.75
N ALA A 60 10.67 10.68 11.30
CA ALA A 60 10.42 10.24 9.93
C ALA A 60 9.15 9.41 9.81
N HIS A 61 8.57 9.41 8.62
CA HIS A 61 7.43 8.57 8.27
C HIS A 61 7.78 7.60 7.14
N THR A 62 6.91 6.65 6.85
CA THR A 62 7.09 5.68 5.75
C THR A 62 7.34 6.32 4.39
N VAL A 63 6.77 7.49 4.11
CA VAL A 63 7.06 8.22 2.87
C VAL A 63 8.53 8.63 2.77
N ASP A 64 9.16 9.04 3.87
CA ASP A 64 10.57 9.43 3.91
C ASP A 64 11.47 8.23 3.63
N VAL A 65 11.08 7.06 4.14
CA VAL A 65 11.73 5.78 3.85
C VAL A 65 11.68 5.50 2.34
N PHE A 66 10.51 5.53 1.71
CA PHE A 66 10.38 5.30 0.27
C PHE A 66 11.12 6.34 -0.57
N ASN A 67 11.11 7.61 -0.14
CA ASN A 67 11.79 8.70 -0.84
C ASN A 67 13.32 8.51 -0.87
N ILE A 68 13.91 8.00 0.21
CA ILE A 68 15.33 7.70 0.30
C ILE A 68 15.71 6.49 -0.54
N LEU A 69 14.84 5.48 -0.60
CA LEU A 69 15.09 4.25 -1.35
C LEU A 69 14.97 4.46 -2.86
N ASP A 70 13.89 5.11 -3.31
CA ASP A 70 13.62 5.35 -4.73
C ASP A 70 12.68 6.55 -4.94
N LYS A 71 13.27 7.76 -4.92
CA LYS A 71 12.55 9.02 -5.13
C LYS A 71 11.77 9.04 -6.45
N SER A 72 12.39 8.61 -7.55
CA SER A 72 11.79 8.71 -8.88
C SER A 72 10.50 7.90 -8.96
N ARG A 73 10.57 6.65 -8.49
CA ARG A 73 9.40 5.77 -8.45
C ARG A 73 8.34 6.26 -7.46
N LEU A 74 8.75 6.79 -6.31
CA LEU A 74 7.81 7.38 -5.37
C LEU A 74 7.04 8.54 -6.00
N GLU A 75 7.72 9.47 -6.69
CA GLU A 75 7.07 10.61 -7.35
C GLU A 75 6.06 10.18 -8.42
N GLU A 76 6.40 9.15 -9.21
CA GLU A 76 5.50 8.56 -10.20
C GLU A 76 4.23 8.01 -9.53
N ILE A 77 4.39 7.21 -8.47
CA ILE A 77 3.27 6.62 -7.73
C ILE A 77 2.42 7.71 -7.08
N LEU A 78 3.03 8.71 -6.42
CA LEU A 78 2.27 9.82 -5.82
C LEU A 78 1.45 10.56 -6.87
N GLY A 79 2.01 10.81 -8.06
CA GLY A 79 1.29 11.41 -9.17
C GLY A 79 0.08 10.59 -9.63
N LEU A 80 0.24 9.26 -9.75
CA LEU A 80 -0.82 8.33 -10.15
C LEU A 80 -2.01 8.34 -9.18
N TYR A 81 -1.74 8.49 -7.88
CA TYR A 81 -2.75 8.55 -6.82
C TYR A 81 -3.20 9.98 -6.48
N GLY A 82 -2.81 10.98 -7.26
CA GLY A 82 -3.22 12.38 -7.05
C GLY A 82 -2.66 13.03 -5.78
N VAL A 83 -1.57 12.49 -5.23
CA VAL A 83 -0.90 13.03 -4.04
C VAL A 83 0.13 14.07 -4.46
N ASN A 84 0.11 15.24 -3.83
CA ASN A 84 1.04 16.31 -4.16
C ASN A 84 2.49 15.93 -3.78
N LYS A 85 3.35 15.78 -4.78
CA LYS A 85 4.77 15.42 -4.60
C LYS A 85 5.62 16.49 -3.92
N THR A 86 5.20 17.76 -3.92
CA THR A 86 5.97 18.84 -3.25
C THR A 86 6.02 18.68 -1.73
N LEU A 87 5.19 17.80 -1.17
CA LEU A 87 5.15 17.52 0.26
C LEU A 87 6.35 16.67 0.75
N TYR A 88 7.11 16.04 -0.15
CA TYR A 88 8.14 15.06 0.23
C TYR A 88 9.50 15.29 -0.47
N PRO A 89 10.16 16.45 -0.25
CA PRO A 89 11.50 16.67 -0.79
C PRO A 89 12.54 15.73 -0.14
N GLN A 90 13.45 15.17 -0.95
CA GLN A 90 14.45 14.19 -0.49
C GLN A 90 15.41 14.71 0.58
N GLU A 91 15.81 15.98 0.48
CA GLU A 91 16.67 16.61 1.48
C GLU A 91 16.01 16.59 2.85
N ASP A 92 14.72 16.94 2.93
CA ASP A 92 13.92 16.91 4.16
C ASP A 92 13.79 15.48 4.72
N SER A 93 13.56 14.48 3.86
CA SER A 93 13.51 13.07 4.28
C SER A 93 14.82 12.58 4.89
N LEU A 94 15.99 13.00 4.36
CA LEU A 94 17.29 12.68 4.98
C LEU A 94 17.41 13.29 6.37
N TYR A 95 17.04 14.56 6.55
CA TYR A 95 17.08 15.22 7.85
C TYR A 95 16.15 14.53 8.86
N LYS A 96 14.93 14.19 8.47
CA LYS A 96 13.96 13.48 9.33
C LYS A 96 14.46 12.11 9.77
N ILE A 97 15.11 11.37 8.88
CA ILE A 97 15.67 10.04 9.19
C ILE A 97 16.84 10.15 10.17
N PHE A 98 17.74 11.10 9.94
CA PHE A 98 18.83 11.36 10.87
C PHE A 98 18.36 11.86 12.24
N HIS A 99 17.33 12.70 12.25
CA HIS A 99 16.67 13.12 13.48
C HIS A 99 16.10 11.91 14.24
N SER A 100 15.40 10.99 13.54
CA SER A 100 14.87 9.75 14.13
C SER A 100 15.97 8.88 14.72
N LEU A 101 17.17 8.87 14.12
CA LEU A 101 18.33 8.12 14.61
C LEU A 101 19.11 8.84 15.73
N ALA A 102 18.66 10.03 16.15
CA ALA A 102 19.43 10.93 17.02
C ALA A 102 20.87 11.15 16.54
N TYR A 103 21.06 11.17 15.21
CA TYR A 103 22.35 11.26 14.56
C TYR A 103 22.47 12.55 13.77
N TYR A 104 23.39 13.43 14.15
CA TYR A 104 23.55 14.73 13.52
C TYR A 104 24.88 14.80 12.78
N PRO A 105 24.94 14.34 11.51
CA PRO A 105 26.17 14.43 10.74
C PRO A 105 26.51 15.90 10.49
N LYS A 106 27.77 16.28 10.73
CA LYS A 106 28.24 17.66 10.48
C LYS A 106 28.00 18.12 9.04
N ASN A 107 28.13 17.19 8.08
CA ASN A 107 27.84 17.39 6.66
C ASN A 107 27.12 16.15 6.10
N ILE A 108 26.11 16.36 5.25
CA ILE A 108 25.50 15.27 4.49
C ILE A 108 26.44 14.91 3.34
N ASN A 109 27.17 13.81 3.49
CA ASN A 109 28.05 13.25 2.48
C ASN A 109 27.56 11.87 2.04
N LYS A 110 28.29 11.23 1.11
CA LYS A 110 27.95 9.90 0.60
C LYS A 110 27.80 8.85 1.70
N THR A 111 28.65 8.89 2.73
CA THR A 111 28.58 7.96 3.87
C THR A 111 27.29 8.16 4.66
N SER A 112 26.94 9.40 5.01
CA SER A 112 25.69 9.71 5.68
C SER A 112 24.50 9.22 4.85
N ILE A 113 24.45 9.54 3.55
CA ILE A 113 23.37 9.10 2.64
C ILE A 113 23.24 7.57 2.64
N ASN A 114 24.36 6.84 2.61
CA ASN A 114 24.34 5.38 2.67
C ASN A 114 23.78 4.87 4.01
N GLN A 115 24.12 5.49 5.14
CA GLN A 115 23.55 5.13 6.44
C GLN A 115 22.04 5.34 6.48
N ALA A 116 21.55 6.47 5.95
CA ALA A 116 20.12 6.73 5.84
C ALA A 116 19.43 5.68 4.96
N LYS A 117 20.04 5.29 3.82
CA LYS A 117 19.52 4.22 2.96
C LYS A 117 19.44 2.86 3.67
N ILE A 118 20.49 2.48 4.41
CA ILE A 118 20.51 1.23 5.17
C ILE A 118 19.41 1.22 6.23
N PHE A 119 19.25 2.32 6.98
CA PHE A 119 18.16 2.46 7.93
C PHE A 119 16.79 2.40 7.26
N SER A 120 16.60 3.09 6.14
CA SER A 120 15.36 3.03 5.35
C SER A 120 15.06 1.60 4.87
N LEU A 121 16.07 0.83 4.43
CA LEU A 121 15.90 -0.59 4.09
C LEU A 121 15.50 -1.43 5.31
N TYR A 122 16.11 -1.19 6.46
CA TYR A 122 15.76 -1.86 7.71
C TYR A 122 14.28 -1.62 8.07
N ILE A 123 13.82 -0.37 8.04
CA ILE A 123 12.41 -0.02 8.29
C ILE A 123 11.49 -0.63 7.23
N TYR A 124 11.89 -0.58 5.95
CA TYR A 124 11.15 -1.20 4.85
C TYR A 124 10.90 -2.69 5.11
N HIS A 125 11.92 -3.43 5.54
CA HIS A 125 11.78 -4.85 5.86
C HIS A 125 10.91 -5.10 7.11
N LYS A 126 11.02 -4.27 8.16
CA LYS A 126 10.12 -4.34 9.32
C LYS A 126 8.66 -4.14 8.93
N LEU A 127 8.39 -3.19 8.04
CA LEU A 127 7.05 -2.97 7.51
C LEU A 127 6.55 -4.20 6.73
N GLN A 128 7.39 -4.84 5.91
CA GLN A 128 7.03 -6.08 5.24
C GLN A 128 6.70 -7.22 6.21
N ASP A 129 7.49 -7.38 7.28
CA ASP A 129 7.26 -8.39 8.31
C ASP A 129 5.89 -8.20 8.98
N ILE A 130 5.57 -6.96 9.35
CA ILE A 130 4.28 -6.61 9.95
C ILE A 130 3.11 -6.93 9.01
N ILE A 131 3.24 -6.59 7.72
CA ILE A 131 2.22 -6.90 6.72
C ILE A 131 2.02 -8.42 6.61
N ARG A 132 3.11 -9.21 6.58
CA ARG A 132 3.03 -10.69 6.56
C ARG A 132 2.38 -11.25 7.81
N GLU A 133 2.73 -10.71 8.98
CA GLU A 133 2.15 -11.11 10.27
C GLU A 133 0.63 -10.91 10.28
N MET A 134 0.13 -9.78 9.75
CA MET A 134 -1.31 -9.54 9.59
C MET A 134 -1.98 -10.64 8.76
N ILE A 135 -1.38 -11.05 7.64
CA ILE A 135 -1.91 -12.15 6.81
C ILE A 135 -1.86 -13.49 7.55
N PHE A 136 -0.76 -13.80 8.23
CA PHE A 136 -0.63 -15.05 8.98
C PHE A 136 -1.64 -15.15 10.13
N GLN A 137 -1.93 -14.06 10.83
CA GLN A 137 -2.97 -14.02 11.87
C GLN A 137 -4.34 -14.41 11.30
N ILE A 138 -4.67 -13.88 10.13
CA ILE A 138 -5.94 -14.14 9.44
C ILE A 138 -6.03 -15.59 8.96
N PHE A 139 -4.98 -16.07 8.29
CA PHE A 139 -4.95 -17.44 7.77
C PHE A 139 -4.95 -18.46 8.90
N SER A 140 -4.19 -18.22 9.96
CA SER A 140 -4.18 -19.08 11.15
C SER A 140 -5.54 -19.13 11.83
N PHE A 141 -6.25 -18.00 11.94
CA PHE A 141 -7.56 -17.97 12.59
C PHE A 141 -8.63 -18.70 11.77
N LEU A 142 -8.65 -18.47 10.45
CA LEU A 142 -9.64 -19.05 9.55
C LEU A 142 -9.25 -20.43 9.02
N ASN A 143 -8.10 -20.96 9.45
CA ASN A 143 -7.51 -22.22 8.99
C ASN A 143 -7.42 -22.31 7.46
N LEU A 144 -6.87 -21.25 6.85
CA LEU A 144 -6.71 -21.11 5.41
C LEU A 144 -5.32 -21.58 4.95
N ASP A 145 -5.28 -22.23 3.79
CA ASP A 145 -4.01 -22.59 3.14
C ASP A 145 -3.40 -21.36 2.43
N PRO A 146 -2.19 -20.92 2.81
CA PRO A 146 -1.52 -19.79 2.16
C PRO A 146 -1.18 -19.99 0.69
N GLU A 147 -1.07 -21.23 0.22
CA GLU A 147 -0.76 -21.54 -1.18
C GLU A 147 -2.00 -21.50 -2.08
N GLU A 148 -3.17 -21.81 -1.53
CA GLU A 148 -4.43 -21.88 -2.30
C GLU A 148 -5.19 -20.54 -2.35
N ILE A 149 -5.07 -19.72 -1.30
CA ILE A 149 -5.90 -18.52 -1.17
C ILE A 149 -5.25 -17.31 -1.88
N PRO A 150 -5.89 -16.76 -2.93
CA PRO A 150 -5.39 -15.57 -3.60
C PRO A 150 -5.56 -14.33 -2.72
N ILE A 151 -4.55 -13.46 -2.71
CA ILE A 151 -4.57 -12.16 -2.05
C ILE A 151 -4.64 -11.06 -3.09
N ILE A 152 -5.72 -10.27 -3.06
CA ILE A 152 -5.85 -9.09 -3.93
C ILE A 152 -5.31 -7.86 -3.19
N THR A 153 -4.33 -7.19 -3.78
CA THR A 153 -3.72 -5.98 -3.20
C THR A 153 -4.30 -4.71 -3.83
N CYS A 154 -4.64 -3.72 -3.00
CA CYS A 154 -5.19 -2.44 -3.44
C CYS A 154 -4.65 -1.24 -2.63
N GLY A 155 -4.93 -0.04 -3.15
CA GLY A 155 -4.52 1.24 -2.58
C GLY A 155 -3.04 1.54 -2.83
N ILE A 156 -2.58 2.72 -2.42
CA ILE A 156 -1.22 3.21 -2.71
C ILE A 156 -0.11 2.28 -2.20
N GLY A 157 -0.36 1.54 -1.12
CA GLY A 157 0.58 0.56 -0.61
C GLY A 157 0.84 -0.61 -1.58
N LYS A 158 -0.04 -0.88 -2.55
CA LYS A 158 0.15 -1.99 -3.52
C LYS A 158 1.44 -1.79 -4.33
N ASP A 159 1.67 -0.56 -4.78
CA ASP A 159 2.78 -0.19 -5.69
C ASP A 159 4.08 0.14 -4.93
N LEU A 160 3.97 0.44 -3.63
CA LEU A 160 5.10 0.80 -2.75
C LEU A 160 5.66 -0.39 -1.95
N ILE A 161 4.80 -1.26 -1.41
CA ILE A 161 5.23 -2.25 -0.40
C ILE A 161 4.56 -3.61 -0.52
N LEU A 162 3.25 -3.70 -0.78
CA LEU A 162 2.52 -4.97 -0.63
C LEU A 162 3.02 -6.04 -1.61
N LYS A 163 3.27 -5.69 -2.87
CA LYS A 163 3.75 -6.65 -3.88
C LYS A 163 5.05 -7.35 -3.46
N ASN A 164 5.99 -6.60 -2.89
CA ASN A 164 7.25 -7.15 -2.41
C ASN A 164 7.11 -7.83 -1.04
N GLY A 165 6.32 -7.24 -0.14
CA GLY A 165 6.10 -7.76 1.21
C GLY A 165 5.39 -9.11 1.23
N LEU A 166 4.49 -9.32 0.27
CA LEU A 166 3.67 -10.52 0.13
C LEU A 166 4.15 -11.45 -0.99
N ARG A 167 5.38 -11.30 -1.49
CA ARG A 167 5.90 -12.08 -2.64
C ARG A 167 5.88 -13.61 -2.48
N ASN A 168 5.75 -14.12 -1.25
CA ASN A 168 5.69 -15.55 -0.95
C ASN A 168 4.25 -16.10 -0.96
N PHE A 169 3.24 -15.26 -1.24
CA PHE A 169 1.84 -15.65 -1.34
C PHE A 169 1.37 -15.57 -2.80
N ASN A 170 0.23 -16.16 -3.09
CA ASN A 170 -0.46 -15.97 -4.37
C ASN A 170 -1.09 -14.57 -4.44
N VAL A 171 -0.32 -13.56 -4.89
CA VAL A 171 -0.74 -12.16 -4.89
C VAL A 171 -1.19 -11.71 -6.28
N HIS A 172 -2.39 -11.14 -6.35
CA HIS A 172 -2.91 -10.46 -7.53
C HIS A 172 -3.01 -8.95 -7.30
N ASP A 173 -2.79 -8.19 -8.38
CA ASP A 173 -2.96 -6.74 -8.38
C ASP A 173 -4.40 -6.39 -8.77
N ILE A 174 -5.06 -5.53 -7.99
CA ILE A 174 -6.41 -5.04 -8.30
C ILE A 174 -6.50 -4.43 -9.71
N SER A 175 -5.41 -3.85 -10.23
CA SER A 175 -5.35 -3.26 -11.58
C SER A 175 -5.54 -4.28 -12.70
N SER A 176 -5.38 -5.58 -12.41
CA SER A 176 -5.66 -6.66 -13.37
C SER A 176 -7.16 -6.93 -13.52
N TYR A 177 -7.99 -6.43 -12.60
CA TYR A 177 -9.44 -6.65 -12.57
C TYR A 177 -10.26 -5.38 -12.78
N LEU A 178 -9.68 -4.22 -12.45
CA LEU A 178 -10.31 -2.92 -12.56
C LEU A 178 -9.44 -1.99 -13.40
N SER A 179 -10.04 -1.32 -14.38
CA SER A 179 -9.35 -0.32 -15.20
C SER A 179 -9.04 0.96 -14.41
N PHE A 180 -8.04 1.71 -14.84
CA PHE A 180 -7.80 3.05 -14.33
C PHE A 180 -8.98 3.97 -14.74
N PRO A 181 -9.48 4.88 -13.87
CA PRO A 181 -9.00 5.20 -12.51
C PRO A 181 -9.69 4.41 -11.39
N LEU A 182 -10.57 3.45 -11.70
CA LEU A 182 -11.44 2.80 -10.71
C LEU A 182 -10.67 2.09 -9.60
N TRP A 183 -9.56 1.44 -9.93
CA TRP A 183 -8.75 0.74 -8.93
C TRP A 183 -8.03 1.68 -7.94
N VAL A 184 -7.77 2.93 -8.33
CA VAL A 184 -7.22 3.97 -7.43
C VAL A 184 -8.28 4.37 -6.41
N TYR A 185 -9.52 4.52 -6.86
CA TYR A 185 -10.67 4.94 -6.05
C TYR A 185 -11.58 3.77 -5.66
N VAL A 186 -10.99 2.58 -5.43
CA VAL A 186 -11.73 1.32 -5.26
C VAL A 186 -12.74 1.36 -4.10
N GLU A 187 -12.44 2.10 -3.02
CA GLU A 187 -13.38 2.28 -1.90
C GLU A 187 -14.63 3.04 -2.31
N ALA A 188 -14.47 4.14 -3.05
CA ALA A 188 -15.59 4.93 -3.57
C ALA A 188 -16.37 4.15 -4.63
N PHE A 189 -15.67 3.47 -5.54
CA PHE A 189 -16.27 2.62 -6.56
C PHE A 189 -17.07 1.47 -5.94
N GLY A 190 -16.50 0.74 -4.97
CA GLY A 190 -17.18 -0.33 -4.26
C GLY A 190 -18.41 0.15 -3.49
N SER A 191 -18.35 1.34 -2.88
CA SER A 191 -19.49 1.94 -2.20
C SER A 191 -20.63 2.31 -3.15
N ALA A 192 -20.29 2.86 -4.32
CA ALA A 192 -21.26 3.16 -5.37
C ALA A 192 -21.91 1.88 -5.93
N LEU A 193 -21.12 0.83 -6.17
CA LEU A 193 -21.62 -0.45 -6.64
C LEU A 193 -22.58 -1.09 -5.63
N ALA A 194 -22.22 -1.11 -4.34
CA ALA A 194 -23.08 -1.64 -3.29
C ALA A 194 -24.42 -0.87 -3.17
N LEU A 195 -24.40 0.45 -3.38
CA LEU A 195 -25.63 1.25 -3.44
C LEU A 195 -26.49 0.87 -4.64
N LEU A 196 -25.88 0.69 -5.82
CA LEU A 196 -26.57 0.31 -7.05
C LEU A 196 -27.22 -1.07 -6.91
N GLU A 197 -26.49 -2.07 -6.38
CA GLU A 197 -27.02 -3.41 -6.12
C GLU A 197 -28.23 -3.37 -5.18
N LYS A 198 -28.20 -2.49 -4.18
CA LYS A 198 -29.31 -2.30 -3.24
C LYS A 198 -30.54 -1.67 -3.92
N ILE A 199 -30.33 -0.73 -4.83
CA ILE A 199 -31.42 -0.06 -5.57
C ILE A 199 -32.06 -1.02 -6.58
N GLU A 200 -31.23 -1.75 -7.33
CA GLU A 200 -31.70 -2.69 -8.37
C GLU A 200 -32.14 -4.04 -7.80
N ASN A 201 -31.87 -4.30 -6.52
CA ASN A 201 -32.11 -5.58 -5.84
C ASN A 201 -31.54 -6.78 -6.63
N LYS A 202 -30.38 -6.58 -7.23
CA LYS A 202 -29.67 -7.55 -8.07
C LYS A 202 -28.18 -7.44 -7.78
N HIS A 203 -27.48 -8.57 -7.75
CA HIS A 203 -26.02 -8.59 -7.74
C HIS A 203 -25.49 -8.13 -9.10
N ILE A 204 -24.54 -7.19 -9.09
CA ILE A 204 -23.95 -6.62 -10.30
C ILE A 204 -22.51 -7.07 -10.38
N ASN A 205 -22.18 -7.76 -11.47
CA ASN A 205 -20.79 -8.14 -11.69
C ASN A 205 -20.00 -6.88 -12.08
N ILE A 206 -18.86 -6.65 -11.45
CA ILE A 206 -17.95 -5.54 -11.77
C ILE A 206 -17.70 -5.45 -13.29
N ALA A 207 -17.54 -6.59 -13.97
CA ALA A 207 -17.34 -6.64 -15.42
C ALA A 207 -18.49 -5.97 -16.20
N GLU A 208 -19.73 -6.06 -15.74
CA GLU A 208 -20.90 -5.44 -16.37
C GLU A 208 -20.85 -3.91 -16.31
N VAL A 209 -20.11 -3.35 -15.35
CA VAL A 209 -20.00 -1.89 -15.13
C VAL A 209 -18.71 -1.33 -15.73
N THR A 210 -17.65 -2.15 -15.83
CA THR A 210 -16.35 -1.72 -16.35
C THR A 210 -16.19 -1.93 -17.86
N ILE A 211 -16.96 -2.84 -18.49
CA ILE A 211 -16.96 -3.02 -19.94
C ILE A 211 -17.92 -2.00 -20.56
N ASN A 212 -17.52 -0.74 -20.68
CA ASN A 212 -18.30 0.22 -21.49
C ASN A 212 -17.53 1.36 -22.18
N GLU A 213 -16.19 1.37 -22.20
CA GLU A 213 -15.46 2.43 -22.95
C GLU A 213 -14.73 1.93 -24.22
N GLU A 214 -14.26 0.68 -24.27
CA GLU A 214 -13.63 0.14 -25.50
C GLU A 214 -14.64 -0.37 -26.55
N SER A 215 -15.82 -0.80 -26.12
CA SER A 215 -16.91 -1.24 -26.98
C SER A 215 -17.61 -0.07 -27.70
N ILE A 216 -17.63 1.12 -27.09
CA ILE A 216 -18.23 2.32 -27.69
C ILE A 216 -17.32 2.93 -28.77
N LYS A 217 -15.99 2.85 -28.62
CA LYS A 217 -15.05 3.33 -29.66
C LYS A 217 -14.96 2.42 -30.88
N LYS A 218 -15.18 1.10 -30.74
CA LYS A 218 -15.24 0.18 -31.89
C LYS A 218 -16.56 0.25 -32.66
N ASN A 219 -17.66 0.62 -32.03
CA ASN A 219 -18.97 0.74 -32.68
C ASN A 219 -19.30 2.14 -33.22
N GLN A 220 -18.40 3.13 -33.03
CA GLN A 220 -18.52 4.47 -33.64
C GLN A 220 -17.56 4.70 -34.83
N GLY A 221 -16.83 3.66 -35.27
CA GLY A 221 -15.81 3.75 -36.32
C GLY A 221 -16.03 2.90 -37.57
N SER A 222 -17.22 2.31 -37.77
CA SER A 222 -17.53 1.49 -38.97
C SER A 222 -18.85 1.90 -39.62
N GLY A 223 -18.83 3.05 -40.27
CA GLY A 223 -19.88 3.56 -41.15
C GLY A 223 -19.53 5.02 -41.39
N THR A 224 -18.86 5.41 -42.47
CA THR A 224 -19.25 5.21 -43.87
C THR A 224 -18.04 5.46 -44.76
N VAL A 225 -17.76 4.56 -45.70
CA VAL A 225 -17.20 4.91 -47.01
C VAL A 225 -17.85 3.99 -48.03
N GLN A 226 -18.62 4.56 -48.95
CA GLN A 226 -18.58 4.20 -50.38
C GLN A 226 -19.37 5.21 -51.22
N PHE A 227 -18.60 5.87 -52.10
CA PHE A 227 -18.93 6.78 -53.20
C PHE A 227 -19.55 8.15 -52.87
#